data_AF-A0A2E2AXS5-F1
#
_entry.id   AF-A0A2E2AXS5-F1
#
_cell.length_a   1.000
_cell.length_b   1.000
_cell.length_c   1.000
_cell.angle_alpha   90.00
_cell.angle_beta   90.00
_cell.angle_gamma   90.00
#
_symmetry.space_group_name_H-M   'P 1'
#
loop_
_entity.id
_entity.type
_entity.pdbx_description
1 polymer ?
#
loop_
_entity_poly.entity_id
_entity_poly.type
_entity_poly.pdbx_seq_one_letter_code
_entity_poly.pdbx_strand_id
1 'polypeptide(L)'
;MPQPSIAESSVTRLICECKAHNAPIGINDWLKFLGKLFTEKTTSTEPVSGLLVALSGINGNVAGHYDAIKKHRTDIQIVTGDKLVAVINKFYNLRSVSNIIREIQESTHKSLTEIDLAYYSKEFFYVITFTDNCYTLIPSNPNIADDLKDKFNQLISLDKNLGTYINLAKEREAQTRHQYLKKAIITALLMSNGKGNIIQLLNLWNKISNDQLDAMDITTAIDELTANGIIYRCNNSIITLSAITDRSGKCRAAMFRELTTGTILLASLGLPYYDTFIDESLLEFISELHGIMPFPKEEQQIFISILRWSPTALFASVTPRQKSKTLSDNPRSFSEPKLDRFKFSVFRQELIDRFIADYHQPQLAEYFHRTRGIREIETSRSLTLKSPEGKLFEFDLQDRIGIGEADESLGGGFIHIRLVDHAPQPWETWNKESNQDGTKTNTN
;
A
#
# COMPACT_ATOMS: atom_id res chain seq x y z
N MET A 1 39.11 -33.64 39.45
CA MET A 1 38.84 -32.90 38.20
C MET A 1 38.44 -33.91 37.13
N PRO A 2 37.29 -33.77 36.45
CA PRO A 2 36.97 -34.61 35.31
C PRO A 2 37.88 -34.22 34.13
N GLN A 3 38.52 -35.20 33.50
CA GLN A 3 39.26 -34.95 32.26
C GLN A 3 38.27 -34.73 31.11
N PRO A 4 38.52 -33.77 30.20
CA PRO A 4 37.75 -33.64 28.98
C PRO A 4 38.07 -34.83 28.07
N SER A 5 37.12 -35.73 27.87
CA SER A 5 37.20 -36.72 26.79
C SER A 5 37.14 -35.98 25.47
N ILE A 6 38.10 -36.21 24.59
CA ILE A 6 38.01 -35.87 23.18
C ILE A 6 36.78 -36.61 22.66
N ALA A 7 35.72 -35.88 22.30
CA ALA A 7 34.58 -36.48 21.64
C ALA A 7 35.09 -37.12 20.34
N GLU A 8 35.05 -38.45 20.26
CA GLU A 8 35.32 -39.15 19.01
C GLU A 8 34.36 -38.60 17.96
N SER A 9 34.89 -37.94 16.93
CA SER A 9 34.10 -37.52 15.79
C SER A 9 33.65 -38.79 15.07
N SER A 10 32.43 -39.25 15.33
CA SER A 10 31.85 -40.38 14.60
C SER A 10 31.60 -39.96 13.15
N VAL A 11 32.44 -40.40 12.22
CA VAL A 11 32.23 -40.22 10.79
C VAL A 11 31.07 -41.13 10.39
N THR A 12 29.95 -40.53 9.98
CA THR A 12 28.80 -41.27 9.42
C THR A 12 28.85 -41.14 7.91
N ARG A 13 28.88 -42.27 7.19
CA ARG A 13 28.82 -42.29 5.74
C ARG A 13 27.40 -42.03 5.27
N LEU A 14 27.23 -41.13 4.30
CA LEU A 14 25.91 -40.76 3.78
C LEU A 14 25.73 -41.28 2.35
N ILE A 15 24.73 -42.13 2.14
CA ILE A 15 24.22 -42.48 0.81
C ILE A 15 23.09 -41.51 0.47
N CYS A 16 23.34 -40.62 -0.48
CA CYS A 16 22.36 -39.66 -0.93
C CYS A 16 21.92 -39.94 -2.37
N GLU A 17 20.61 -39.91 -2.62
CA GLU A 17 20.04 -39.95 -3.96
C GLU A 17 19.04 -38.81 -4.12
N CYS A 18 19.08 -38.14 -5.27
CA CYS A 18 18.16 -37.05 -5.60
C CYS A 18 17.43 -37.39 -6.90
N LYS A 19 16.12 -37.15 -6.92
CA LYS A 19 15.26 -37.30 -8.10
C LYS A 19 14.45 -36.03 -8.34
N ALA A 20 14.65 -35.48 -9.53
CA ALA A 20 13.99 -34.29 -10.04
C ALA A 20 13.22 -34.66 -11.32
N HIS A 21 12.14 -35.42 -11.16
CA HIS A 21 11.26 -35.82 -12.26
C HIS A 21 9.95 -35.03 -12.20
N ASN A 22 9.16 -35.01 -13.27
CA ASN A 22 7.83 -34.40 -13.26
C ASN A 22 6.78 -35.21 -12.46
N ALA A 23 7.08 -36.47 -12.12
CA ALA A 23 6.18 -37.38 -11.42
C ALA A 23 6.74 -37.80 -10.06
N PRO A 24 5.88 -38.14 -9.08
CA PRO A 24 6.29 -38.67 -7.78
C PRO A 24 7.12 -39.95 -7.93
N ILE A 25 8.11 -40.12 -7.03
CA ILE A 25 8.95 -41.32 -7.00
C ILE A 25 8.10 -42.58 -6.79
N GLY A 26 8.32 -43.58 -7.64
CA GLY A 26 7.69 -44.88 -7.56
C GLY A 26 8.46 -45.90 -6.71
N ILE A 27 7.81 -47.04 -6.42
CA ILE A 27 8.38 -48.09 -5.56
C ILE A 27 9.69 -48.68 -6.10
N ASN A 28 9.85 -48.73 -7.42
CA ASN A 28 11.06 -49.28 -8.04
C ASN A 28 12.30 -48.43 -7.74
N ASP A 29 12.19 -47.10 -7.82
CA ASP A 29 13.30 -46.20 -7.50
C ASP A 29 13.60 -46.19 -6.01
N TRP A 30 12.56 -46.28 -5.17
CA TRP A 30 12.70 -46.45 -3.74
C TRP A 30 13.47 -47.73 -3.36
N LEU A 31 13.12 -48.87 -3.97
CA LEU A 31 13.81 -50.14 -3.72
C LEU A 31 15.26 -50.13 -4.24
N LYS A 32 15.53 -49.47 -5.38
CA LYS A 32 16.90 -49.27 -5.86
C LYS A 32 17.74 -48.46 -4.87
N PHE A 33 17.19 -47.36 -4.34
CA PHE A 33 17.85 -46.56 -3.32
C PHE A 33 18.14 -47.39 -2.04
N LEU A 34 17.14 -48.13 -1.54
CA LEU A 34 17.31 -49.01 -0.40
C LEU A 34 18.37 -50.09 -0.64
N GLY A 35 18.39 -50.69 -1.84
CA GLY A 35 19.40 -51.66 -2.24
C GLY A 35 20.81 -51.11 -2.09
N LYS A 36 21.08 -49.92 -2.65
CA LYS A 36 22.38 -49.24 -2.50
C LYS A 36 22.75 -49.01 -1.04
N LEU A 37 21.79 -48.50 -0.24
CA LEU A 37 22.00 -48.22 1.18
C LEU A 37 22.34 -49.49 1.98
N PHE A 38 21.61 -50.59 1.72
CA PHE A 38 21.82 -51.84 2.44
C PHE A 38 23.11 -52.53 2.03
N THR A 39 23.48 -52.48 0.74
CA THR A 39 24.80 -52.95 0.30
C THR A 39 25.92 -52.20 1.01
N GLU A 40 25.86 -50.86 1.06
CA GLU A 40 26.90 -50.06 1.73
C GLU A 40 26.99 -50.38 3.23
N LYS A 41 25.85 -50.57 3.91
CA LYS A 41 25.80 -50.98 5.32
C LYS A 41 26.46 -52.32 5.59
N THR A 42 26.34 -53.26 4.65
CA THR A 42 26.95 -54.59 4.82
C THR A 42 28.46 -54.59 4.55
N THR A 43 28.97 -53.60 3.82
CA THR A 43 30.39 -53.54 3.42
C THR A 43 31.19 -52.51 4.22
N SER A 44 30.54 -51.56 4.86
CA SER A 44 31.17 -50.47 5.62
C SER A 44 31.35 -50.83 7.09
N THR A 45 32.52 -50.52 7.65
CA THR A 45 32.77 -50.55 9.10
C THR A 45 32.27 -49.30 9.82
N GLU A 46 32.01 -48.22 9.06
CA GLU A 46 31.46 -46.96 9.57
C GLU A 46 29.92 -46.99 9.58
N PRO A 47 29.26 -46.26 10.50
CA PRO A 47 27.81 -46.05 10.46
C PRO A 47 27.38 -45.44 9.12
N VAL A 48 26.34 -46.02 8.49
CA VAL A 48 25.83 -45.53 7.19
C VAL A 48 24.40 -45.01 7.35
N SER A 49 24.14 -43.80 6.87
CA SER A 49 22.81 -43.20 6.78
C SER A 49 22.37 -43.01 5.32
N GLY A 50 21.07 -43.00 5.08
CA GLY A 50 20.47 -42.80 3.76
C GLY A 50 19.60 -41.55 3.70
N LEU A 51 19.76 -40.75 2.65
CA LEU A 51 18.93 -39.58 2.35
C LEU A 51 18.42 -39.63 0.91
N LEU A 52 17.10 -39.73 0.74
CA LEU A 52 16.44 -39.61 -0.56
C LEU A 52 15.75 -38.24 -0.66
N VAL A 53 16.14 -37.44 -1.65
CA VAL A 53 15.50 -36.16 -1.96
C VAL A 53 14.61 -36.32 -3.18
N ALA A 54 13.31 -36.08 -3.01
CA ALA A 54 12.25 -36.31 -3.98
C ALA A 54 11.50 -35.00 -4.28
N LEU A 55 11.93 -34.25 -5.31
CA LEU A 55 11.37 -32.92 -5.57
C LEU A 55 9.86 -32.95 -5.85
N SER A 56 9.42 -33.88 -6.68
CA SER A 56 8.00 -34.05 -7.05
C SER A 56 7.25 -35.00 -6.12
N GLY A 57 7.78 -35.22 -4.92
CA GLY A 57 7.18 -36.06 -3.89
C GLY A 57 7.34 -37.56 -4.13
N ILE A 58 6.58 -38.34 -3.36
CA ILE A 58 6.58 -39.80 -3.37
C ILE A 58 5.14 -40.30 -3.53
N ASN A 59 4.95 -41.44 -4.19
CA ASN A 59 3.62 -42.02 -4.30
C ASN A 59 3.18 -42.74 -3.01
N GLY A 60 1.91 -43.14 -2.93
CA GLY A 60 1.33 -43.79 -1.74
C GLY A 60 2.03 -45.10 -1.32
N ASN A 61 2.55 -45.88 -2.28
CA ASN A 61 3.26 -47.12 -1.99
C ASN A 61 4.61 -46.84 -1.30
N VAL A 62 5.35 -45.84 -1.78
CA VAL A 62 6.61 -45.41 -1.15
C VAL A 62 6.33 -44.82 0.22
N ALA A 63 5.31 -43.97 0.36
CA ALA A 63 4.93 -43.38 1.64
C ALA A 63 4.58 -44.45 2.68
N GLY A 64 3.72 -45.41 2.34
CA GLY A 64 3.33 -46.49 3.24
C GLY A 64 4.51 -47.37 3.65
N HIS A 65 5.40 -47.69 2.71
CA HIS A 65 6.59 -48.48 3.00
C HIS A 65 7.61 -47.72 3.87
N TYR A 66 7.82 -46.43 3.61
CA TYR A 66 8.68 -45.59 4.44
C TYR A 66 8.15 -45.45 5.86
N ASP A 67 6.83 -45.30 6.01
CA ASP A 67 6.18 -45.23 7.32
C ASP A 67 6.29 -46.52 8.14
N ALA A 68 6.35 -47.69 7.47
CA ALA A 68 6.64 -48.95 8.13
C ALA A 68 8.11 -49.04 8.59
N ILE A 69 9.06 -48.61 7.74
CA ILE A 69 10.49 -48.65 8.04
C ILE A 69 10.88 -47.67 9.15
N LYS A 70 10.38 -46.43 9.10
CA LYS A 70 10.79 -45.37 10.03
C LYS A 70 10.46 -45.64 11.50
N LYS A 71 9.54 -46.60 11.77
CA LYS A 71 9.23 -47.08 13.12
C LYS A 71 10.39 -47.80 13.79
N HIS A 72 11.27 -48.41 12.98
CA HIS A 72 12.37 -49.24 13.45
C HIS A 72 13.75 -48.70 13.01
N ARG A 73 13.78 -47.73 12.11
CA ARG A 73 15.00 -47.17 11.52
C ARG A 73 14.95 -45.65 11.49
N THR A 74 15.92 -45.01 12.14
CA THR A 74 16.09 -43.54 12.15
C THR A 74 17.15 -43.06 11.16
N ASP A 75 17.91 -43.99 10.58
CA ASP A 75 19.04 -43.76 9.69
C ASP A 75 18.65 -43.61 8.22
N ILE A 76 17.35 -43.57 7.92
CA ILE A 76 16.81 -43.41 6.56
C ILE A 76 15.85 -42.23 6.57
N GLN A 77 16.10 -41.25 5.70
CA GLN A 77 15.29 -40.06 5.59
C GLN A 77 14.82 -39.83 4.16
N ILE A 78 13.56 -39.41 4.01
CA ILE A 78 13.00 -38.90 2.77
C ILE A 78 12.65 -37.42 2.95
N VAL A 79 13.16 -36.58 2.06
CA VAL A 79 12.84 -35.16 1.97
C VAL A 79 12.08 -34.92 0.67
N THR A 80 10.81 -34.52 0.78
CA THR A 80 9.95 -34.13 -0.35
C THR A 80 10.06 -32.64 -0.67
N GLY A 81 9.59 -32.21 -1.84
CA GLY A 81 9.62 -30.80 -2.29
C GLY A 81 9.21 -29.78 -1.22
N ASP A 82 8.03 -29.94 -0.61
CA ASP A 82 7.54 -29.00 0.41
C ASP A 82 8.46 -28.89 1.63
N LYS A 83 9.03 -30.02 2.07
CA LYS A 83 10.00 -30.05 3.17
C LYS A 83 11.33 -29.46 2.75
N LEU A 84 11.72 -29.62 1.49
CA LEU A 84 12.95 -29.06 0.96
C LEU A 84 12.90 -27.54 0.94
N VAL A 85 11.78 -26.93 0.54
CA VAL A 85 11.63 -25.45 0.58
C VAL A 85 11.82 -24.92 2.00
N ALA A 86 11.24 -25.59 3.01
CA ALA A 86 11.42 -25.22 4.40
C ALA A 86 12.88 -25.33 4.87
N VAL A 87 13.63 -26.32 4.36
CA VAL A 87 15.07 -26.46 4.65
C VAL A 87 15.89 -25.40 3.94
N ILE A 88 15.65 -25.16 2.65
CA ILE A 88 16.33 -24.11 1.87
C ILE A 88 16.12 -22.75 2.53
N ASN A 89 14.90 -22.46 2.99
CA ASN A 89 14.59 -21.20 3.65
C ASN A 89 15.45 -20.95 4.90
N LYS A 90 15.81 -21.99 5.66
CA LYS A 90 16.69 -21.86 6.83
C LYS A 90 18.13 -21.45 6.46
N PHE A 91 18.61 -21.84 5.29
CA PHE A 91 19.99 -21.59 4.87
C PHE A 91 20.12 -20.31 4.02
N TYR A 92 19.10 -19.99 3.23
CA TYR A 92 19.16 -18.93 2.22
C TYR A 92 18.26 -17.72 2.54
N ASN A 93 17.52 -17.77 3.65
CA ASN A 93 16.60 -16.70 4.09
C ASN A 93 15.71 -16.20 2.94
N LEU A 94 14.94 -17.12 2.37
CA LEU A 94 14.10 -16.83 1.22
C LEU A 94 13.00 -15.83 1.60
N ARG A 95 12.58 -15.00 0.63
CA ARG A 95 11.44 -14.11 0.83
C ARG A 95 10.17 -14.89 1.11
N SER A 96 9.34 -14.38 2.03
CA SER A 96 8.05 -15.00 2.31
C SER A 96 7.12 -14.89 1.10
N VAL A 97 6.33 -15.94 0.87
CA VAL A 97 5.29 -15.96 -0.17
C VAL A 97 4.30 -14.83 0.02
N SER A 98 3.96 -14.47 1.26
CA SER A 98 3.09 -13.33 1.57
C SER A 98 3.65 -11.99 1.09
N ASN A 99 4.96 -11.77 1.23
CA ASN A 99 5.60 -10.54 0.74
C ASN A 99 5.63 -10.49 -0.79
N ILE A 100 5.81 -11.65 -1.44
CA ILE A 100 5.77 -11.80 -2.90
C ILE A 100 4.36 -11.49 -3.42
N ILE A 101 3.33 -12.08 -2.81
CA ILE A 101 1.92 -11.82 -3.16
C ILE A 101 1.60 -10.33 -3.03
N ARG A 102 2.06 -9.68 -1.95
CA ARG A 102 1.85 -8.24 -1.77
C ARG A 102 2.51 -7.42 -2.89
N GLU A 103 3.76 -7.73 -3.25
CA GLU A 103 4.47 -7.03 -4.33
C GLU A 103 3.75 -7.16 -5.69
N ILE A 104 3.21 -8.35 -5.98
CA ILE A 104 2.41 -8.58 -7.20
C ILE A 104 1.14 -7.74 -7.18
N GLN A 105 0.39 -7.79 -6.07
CA GLN A 105 -0.87 -7.06 -5.92
C GLN A 105 -0.70 -5.54 -6.02
N GLU A 106 0.46 -5.03 -5.59
CA GLU A 106 0.85 -3.62 -5.74
C GLU A 106 1.30 -3.25 -7.16
N SER A 107 1.56 -4.24 -8.02
CA SER A 107 2.14 -4.01 -9.36
C SER A 107 1.21 -4.35 -10.51
N THR A 108 0.28 -5.29 -10.31
CA THR A 108 -0.64 -5.76 -11.36
C THR A 108 -1.96 -6.24 -10.76
N HIS A 109 -3.04 -6.16 -11.54
CA HIS A 109 -4.36 -6.71 -11.18
C HIS A 109 -4.57 -8.15 -11.68
N LYS A 110 -3.54 -8.75 -12.30
CA LYS A 110 -3.62 -10.12 -12.82
C LYS A 110 -3.79 -11.13 -11.69
N SER A 111 -4.67 -12.10 -11.91
CA SER A 111 -4.93 -13.18 -10.96
C SER A 111 -3.78 -14.19 -10.98
N LEU A 112 -3.29 -14.53 -9.78
CA LEU A 112 -2.21 -15.48 -9.59
C LEU A 112 -2.73 -16.91 -9.65
N THR A 113 -1.98 -17.79 -10.31
CA THR A 113 -2.28 -19.23 -10.42
C THR A 113 -1.27 -20.06 -9.63
N GLU A 114 0.02 -19.79 -9.78
CA GLU A 114 1.10 -20.60 -9.20
C GLU A 114 2.31 -19.74 -8.82
N ILE A 115 3.05 -20.20 -7.80
CA ILE A 115 4.32 -19.61 -7.35
C ILE A 115 5.32 -20.75 -7.15
N ASP A 116 6.26 -20.87 -8.06
CA ASP A 116 7.30 -21.89 -8.02
C ASP A 116 8.65 -21.30 -7.60
N LEU A 117 9.44 -22.10 -6.89
CA LEU A 117 10.82 -21.76 -6.54
C LEU A 117 11.78 -22.42 -7.53
N ALA A 118 12.58 -21.59 -8.20
CA ALA A 118 13.63 -22.02 -9.10
C ALA A 118 15.01 -21.63 -8.59
N TYR A 119 16.01 -22.42 -8.95
CA TYR A 119 17.42 -22.18 -8.62
C TYR A 119 18.23 -22.05 -9.90
N TYR A 120 18.93 -20.92 -10.05
CA TYR A 120 19.75 -20.65 -11.22
C TYR A 120 21.00 -19.86 -10.82
N SER A 121 22.17 -20.34 -11.25
CA SER A 121 23.45 -19.67 -11.03
C SER A 121 23.71 -19.20 -9.58
N LYS A 122 23.46 -20.10 -8.62
CA LYS A 122 23.60 -19.85 -7.17
C LYS A 122 22.58 -18.92 -6.54
N GLU A 123 21.58 -18.51 -7.28
CA GLU A 123 20.51 -17.66 -6.82
C GLU A 123 19.15 -18.35 -6.90
N PHE A 124 18.23 -17.90 -6.05
CA PHE A 124 16.84 -18.37 -6.04
C PHE A 124 15.92 -17.33 -6.66
N PHE A 125 15.01 -17.79 -7.49
CA PHE A 125 14.00 -17.00 -8.16
C PHE A 125 12.63 -17.60 -7.92
N TYR A 126 11.62 -16.75 -7.79
CA TYR A 126 10.23 -17.13 -7.82
C TYR A 126 9.69 -16.96 -9.23
N VAL A 127 9.19 -18.04 -9.81
CA VAL A 127 8.46 -18.03 -11.07
C VAL A 127 6.98 -17.94 -10.73
N ILE A 128 6.34 -16.89 -11.21
CA ILE A 128 4.95 -16.58 -10.84
C ILE A 128 4.12 -16.64 -12.09
N THR A 129 3.11 -17.52 -12.09
CA THR A 129 2.23 -17.73 -13.24
C THR A 129 0.86 -17.11 -12.97
N PHE A 130 0.32 -16.43 -13.98
CA PHE A 130 -0.98 -15.77 -13.94
C PHE A 130 -2.02 -16.50 -14.81
N THR A 131 -3.30 -16.25 -14.56
CA THR A 131 -4.43 -16.86 -15.28
C THR A 131 -4.41 -16.67 -16.79
N ASP A 132 -3.81 -15.58 -17.27
CA ASP A 132 -3.81 -15.19 -18.70
C ASP A 132 -2.62 -15.78 -19.46
N ASN A 133 -2.07 -16.90 -18.97
CA ASN A 133 -0.86 -17.52 -19.51
C ASN A 133 0.30 -16.49 -19.61
N CYS A 134 0.49 -15.73 -18.55
CA CYS A 134 1.60 -14.79 -18.40
C CYS A 134 2.43 -15.22 -17.20
N TYR A 135 3.70 -14.84 -17.16
CA TYR A 135 4.54 -15.09 -15.99
C TYR A 135 5.44 -13.92 -15.66
N THR A 136 5.92 -13.87 -14.43
CA THR A 136 6.96 -12.95 -14.02
C THR A 136 7.99 -13.64 -13.12
N LEU A 137 9.13 -12.99 -12.96
CA LEU A 137 10.24 -13.50 -12.16
C LEU A 137 10.54 -12.53 -11.04
N ILE A 138 10.48 -13.02 -9.80
CA ILE A 138 10.86 -12.24 -8.62
C ILE A 138 12.09 -12.89 -7.98
N PRO A 139 13.23 -12.19 -7.90
CA PRO A 139 14.39 -12.73 -7.20
C PRO A 139 14.10 -12.89 -5.71
N SER A 140 14.61 -13.96 -5.10
CA SER A 140 14.55 -14.12 -3.64
C SER A 140 15.41 -13.07 -2.94
N ASN A 141 16.55 -12.71 -3.53
CA ASN A 141 17.39 -11.59 -3.07
C ASN A 141 17.16 -10.36 -3.97
N PRO A 142 16.68 -9.22 -3.43
CA PRO A 142 16.42 -8.02 -4.24
C PRO A 142 17.67 -7.45 -4.91
N ASN A 143 18.87 -7.76 -4.40
CA ASN A 143 20.14 -7.25 -4.91
C ASN A 143 20.75 -8.07 -6.06
N ILE A 144 19.99 -8.98 -6.65
CA ILE A 144 20.45 -9.74 -7.83
C ILE A 144 20.60 -8.79 -9.02
N ALA A 145 21.74 -8.91 -9.73
CA ALA A 145 22.05 -8.16 -10.94
C ALA A 145 21.03 -8.46 -12.06
N ASP A 146 20.61 -7.42 -12.77
CA ASP A 146 19.57 -7.53 -13.80
C ASP A 146 19.99 -8.44 -14.98
N ASP A 147 21.27 -8.44 -15.36
CA ASP A 147 21.79 -9.37 -16.38
C ASP A 147 21.54 -10.84 -16.02
N LEU A 148 21.61 -11.20 -14.73
CA LEU A 148 21.32 -12.57 -14.31
C LEU A 148 19.81 -12.88 -14.41
N LYS A 149 18.95 -11.91 -14.07
CA LYS A 149 17.50 -12.04 -14.23
C LYS A 149 17.14 -12.22 -15.71
N ASP A 150 17.75 -11.44 -16.59
CA ASP A 150 17.49 -11.48 -18.03
C ASP A 150 17.93 -12.81 -18.64
N LYS A 151 19.13 -13.31 -18.30
CA LYS A 151 19.60 -14.65 -18.70
C LYS A 151 18.66 -15.74 -18.22
N PHE A 152 18.20 -15.66 -16.98
CA PHE A 152 17.27 -16.64 -16.45
C PHE A 152 15.90 -16.57 -17.14
N ASN A 153 15.42 -15.36 -17.43
CA ASN A 153 14.19 -15.14 -18.16
C ASN A 153 14.25 -15.72 -19.58
N GLN A 154 15.37 -15.54 -20.28
CA GLN A 154 15.60 -16.15 -21.60
C GLN A 154 15.50 -17.67 -21.54
N LEU A 155 16.07 -18.31 -20.51
CA LEU A 155 15.97 -19.77 -20.34
C LEU A 155 14.54 -20.23 -20.07
N ILE A 156 13.81 -19.54 -19.18
CA ILE A 156 12.43 -19.88 -18.84
C ILE A 156 11.50 -19.67 -20.02
N SER A 157 11.71 -18.62 -20.83
CA SER A 157 10.88 -18.31 -21.99
C SER A 157 10.88 -19.40 -23.07
N LEU A 158 11.81 -20.37 -23.00
CA LEU A 158 11.83 -21.55 -23.87
C LEU A 158 10.82 -22.63 -23.45
N ASP A 159 10.34 -22.60 -22.20
CA ASP A 159 9.29 -23.50 -21.74
C ASP A 159 7.94 -23.05 -22.31
N LYS A 160 7.40 -23.83 -23.25
CA LYS A 160 6.13 -23.53 -23.93
C LYS A 160 4.91 -23.50 -22.99
N ASN A 161 5.03 -24.05 -21.77
CA ASN A 161 3.96 -24.02 -20.79
C ASN A 161 3.87 -22.68 -20.06
N LEU A 162 4.95 -21.90 -20.07
CA LEU A 162 5.00 -20.56 -19.52
C LEU A 162 4.80 -19.58 -20.68
N GLY A 163 3.69 -18.83 -20.67
CA GLY A 163 3.37 -17.94 -21.78
C GLY A 163 4.20 -16.66 -21.79
N THR A 164 3.56 -15.48 -21.76
CA THR A 164 4.30 -14.21 -21.99
C THR A 164 4.90 -13.64 -20.71
N TYR A 165 6.19 -13.26 -20.74
CA TYR A 165 6.83 -12.57 -19.62
C TYR A 165 6.25 -11.17 -19.41
N ILE A 166 5.92 -10.83 -18.17
CA ILE A 166 5.53 -9.48 -17.75
C ILE A 166 6.57 -8.89 -16.79
N ASN A 167 6.90 -7.62 -17.04
CA ASN A 167 7.76 -6.85 -16.16
C ASN A 167 6.89 -6.08 -15.16
N LEU A 168 6.92 -6.48 -13.87
CA LEU A 168 6.10 -5.87 -12.82
C LEU A 168 6.41 -4.38 -12.60
N ALA A 169 7.65 -3.93 -12.79
CA ALA A 169 7.99 -2.52 -12.64
C ALA A 169 7.30 -1.68 -13.74
N LYS A 170 7.35 -2.15 -14.99
CA LYS A 170 6.66 -1.48 -16.12
C LYS A 170 5.13 -1.50 -15.95
N GLU A 171 4.57 -2.60 -15.46
CA GLU A 171 3.14 -2.69 -15.12
C GLU A 171 2.76 -1.66 -14.04
N ARG A 172 3.53 -1.58 -12.95
CA ARG A 172 3.30 -0.62 -11.87
C ARG A 172 3.41 0.83 -12.36
N GLU A 173 4.40 1.14 -13.20
CA GLU A 173 4.53 2.45 -13.82
C GLU A 173 3.31 2.78 -14.70
N ALA A 174 2.86 1.84 -15.53
CA ALA A 174 1.66 2.00 -16.35
C ALA A 174 0.41 2.25 -15.51
N GLN A 175 0.23 1.48 -14.43
CA GLN A 175 -0.87 1.70 -13.48
C GLN A 175 -0.80 3.05 -12.80
N THR A 176 0.39 3.47 -12.36
CA THR A 176 0.59 4.77 -11.71
C THR A 176 0.28 5.92 -12.68
N ARG A 177 0.75 5.82 -13.93
CA ARG A 177 0.42 6.78 -15.00
C ARG A 177 -1.08 6.84 -15.26
N HIS A 178 -1.75 5.69 -15.36
CA HIS A 178 -3.20 5.60 -15.58
C HIS A 178 -4.01 6.22 -14.43
N GLN A 179 -3.63 5.95 -13.19
CA GLN A 179 -4.25 6.58 -12.01
C GLN A 179 -4.04 8.09 -12.01
N TYR A 180 -2.82 8.54 -12.31
CA TYR A 180 -2.53 9.97 -12.42
C TYR A 180 -3.37 10.64 -13.51
N LEU A 181 -3.54 9.99 -14.65
CA LEU A 181 -4.34 10.48 -15.77
C LEU A 181 -5.81 10.70 -15.38
N LYS A 182 -6.42 9.74 -14.66
CA LYS A 182 -7.79 9.92 -14.13
C LYS A 182 -7.91 11.16 -13.26
N LYS A 183 -6.94 11.40 -12.38
CA LYS A 183 -6.91 12.60 -11.52
C LYS A 183 -6.70 13.89 -12.30
N ALA A 184 -5.83 13.85 -13.31
CA ALA A 184 -5.60 14.99 -14.20
C ALA A 184 -6.87 15.37 -14.96
N ILE A 185 -7.63 14.39 -15.46
CA ILE A 185 -8.93 14.62 -16.11
C ILE A 185 -9.90 15.31 -15.15
N ILE A 186 -10.08 14.77 -13.95
CA ILE A 186 -10.97 15.37 -12.94
C ILE A 186 -10.51 16.80 -12.58
N THR A 187 -9.22 17.00 -12.39
CA THR A 187 -8.63 18.31 -12.05
C THR A 187 -8.86 19.34 -13.15
N ALA A 188 -8.62 18.98 -14.41
CA ALA A 188 -8.86 19.88 -15.52
C ALA A 188 -10.35 20.22 -15.69
N LEU A 189 -11.26 19.29 -15.36
CA LEU A 189 -12.68 19.58 -15.27
C LEU A 189 -12.99 20.55 -14.13
N LEU A 190 -12.39 20.38 -12.94
CA LEU A 190 -12.54 21.33 -11.83
C LEU A 190 -12.06 22.74 -12.21
N MET A 191 -10.97 22.86 -12.98
CA MET A 191 -10.49 24.14 -13.52
C MET A 191 -11.42 24.74 -14.59
N SER A 192 -12.22 23.90 -15.26
CA SER A 192 -13.12 24.27 -16.35
C SER A 192 -14.60 24.33 -15.92
N ASN A 193 -14.88 24.63 -14.65
CA ASN A 193 -16.23 24.70 -14.09
C ASN A 193 -17.05 23.41 -14.31
N GLY A 194 -16.36 22.27 -14.22
CA GLY A 194 -16.93 20.93 -14.28
C GLY A 194 -17.22 20.38 -15.67
N LYS A 195 -16.90 21.11 -16.74
CA LYS A 195 -17.17 20.68 -18.13
C LYS A 195 -15.98 20.94 -19.03
N GLY A 196 -15.61 19.98 -19.87
CA GLY A 196 -14.41 20.09 -20.72
C GLY A 196 -14.51 19.29 -22.01
N ASN A 197 -13.74 19.72 -23.02
CA ASN A 197 -13.60 18.98 -24.27
C ASN A 197 -12.43 17.98 -24.18
N ILE A 198 -12.65 16.74 -24.61
CA ILE A 198 -11.65 15.65 -24.57
C ILE A 198 -10.37 16.02 -25.32
N ILE A 199 -10.47 16.71 -26.46
CA ILE A 199 -9.30 17.15 -27.27
C ILE A 199 -8.47 18.19 -26.53
N GLN A 200 -9.11 19.09 -25.78
CA GLN A 200 -8.39 20.08 -24.97
C GLN A 200 -7.64 19.41 -23.81
N LEU A 201 -8.23 18.38 -23.21
CA LEU A 201 -7.59 17.57 -22.17
C LEU A 201 -6.40 16.77 -22.70
N LEU A 202 -6.55 16.16 -23.88
CA LEU A 202 -5.48 15.50 -24.64
C LEU A 202 -4.30 16.46 -24.88
N ASN A 203 -4.59 17.68 -25.36
CA ASN A 203 -3.57 18.68 -25.63
C ASN A 203 -2.88 19.21 -24.36
N LEU A 204 -3.61 19.34 -23.25
CA LEU A 204 -3.04 19.73 -21.96
C LEU A 204 -2.08 18.65 -21.46
N TRP A 205 -2.47 17.38 -21.58
CA TRP A 205 -1.65 16.24 -21.18
C TRP A 205 -0.34 16.13 -21.98
N ASN A 206 -0.42 16.25 -23.31
CA ASN A 206 0.74 16.22 -24.20
C ASN A 206 1.76 17.34 -23.93
N LYS A 207 1.34 18.43 -23.27
CA LYS A 207 2.25 19.51 -22.86
C LYS A 207 2.93 19.26 -21.51
N ILE A 208 2.32 18.45 -20.66
CA ILE A 208 2.77 18.22 -19.27
C ILE A 208 3.61 16.96 -19.17
N SER A 209 3.28 15.93 -19.95
CA SER A 209 4.04 14.69 -20.00
C SER A 209 5.08 14.75 -21.10
N ASN A 210 6.35 14.51 -20.75
CA ASN A 210 7.40 14.22 -21.73
C ASN A 210 7.28 12.79 -22.31
N ASP A 211 6.18 12.08 -22.00
CA ASP A 211 5.85 10.74 -22.47
C ASP A 211 4.71 10.81 -23.49
N GLN A 212 4.85 10.13 -24.63
CA GLN A 212 3.75 9.94 -25.58
C GLN A 212 2.76 8.92 -24.98
N LEU A 213 1.75 9.37 -24.25
CA LEU A 213 0.61 8.50 -23.93
C LEU A 213 -0.22 8.26 -25.19
N ASP A 214 -0.68 7.02 -25.35
CA ASP A 214 -1.59 6.65 -26.42
C ASP A 214 -2.96 7.31 -26.17
N ALA A 215 -3.62 7.78 -27.22
CA ALA A 215 -5.01 8.26 -27.16
C ALA A 215 -5.95 7.17 -26.60
N MET A 216 -5.57 5.90 -26.71
CA MET A 216 -6.27 4.78 -26.10
C MET A 216 -6.30 4.86 -24.56
N ASP A 217 -5.19 5.22 -23.90
CA ASP A 217 -5.11 5.29 -22.42
C ASP A 217 -6.09 6.33 -21.86
N ILE A 218 -6.20 7.48 -22.54
CA ILE A 218 -7.14 8.55 -22.17
C ILE A 218 -8.58 8.10 -22.38
N THR A 219 -8.86 7.39 -23.47
CA THR A 219 -10.19 6.83 -23.72
C THR A 219 -10.58 5.84 -22.61
N THR A 220 -9.67 4.92 -22.27
CA THR A 220 -9.86 3.95 -21.18
C THR A 220 -10.08 4.65 -19.83
N ALA A 221 -9.30 5.67 -19.50
CA ALA A 221 -9.47 6.44 -18.27
C ALA A 221 -10.85 7.13 -18.21
N ILE A 222 -11.31 7.72 -19.32
CA ILE A 222 -12.65 8.33 -19.41
C ILE A 222 -13.75 7.26 -19.26
N ASP A 223 -13.59 6.11 -19.91
CA ASP A 223 -14.56 5.01 -19.81
C ASP A 223 -14.68 4.50 -18.37
N GLU A 224 -13.57 4.31 -17.66
CA GLU A 224 -13.57 3.96 -16.23
C GLU A 224 -14.23 5.03 -15.35
N LEU A 225 -13.88 6.30 -15.55
CA LEU A 225 -14.49 7.41 -14.81
C LEU A 225 -16.00 7.50 -15.05
N THR A 226 -16.44 7.17 -16.27
CA THR A 226 -17.87 7.12 -16.64
C THR A 226 -18.56 5.93 -15.98
N ALA A 227 -17.95 4.73 -16.02
CA ALA A 227 -18.47 3.53 -15.38
C ALA A 227 -18.58 3.69 -13.86
N ASN A 228 -17.65 4.41 -13.24
CA ASN A 228 -17.67 4.74 -11.82
C ASN A 228 -18.64 5.89 -11.47
N GLY A 229 -19.34 6.46 -12.45
CA GLY A 229 -20.30 7.55 -12.26
C GLY A 229 -19.68 8.88 -11.86
N ILE A 230 -18.36 9.06 -12.01
CA ILE A 230 -17.65 10.30 -11.66
C ILE A 230 -17.87 11.37 -12.74
N ILE A 231 -17.94 10.95 -14.00
CA ILE A 231 -18.24 11.80 -15.14
C ILE A 231 -19.38 11.22 -15.97
N TYR A 232 -19.98 12.05 -16.82
CA TYR A 232 -20.86 11.62 -17.90
C TYR A 232 -20.52 12.34 -19.20
N ARG A 233 -20.77 11.67 -20.32
CA ARG A 233 -20.58 12.22 -21.67
C ARG A 233 -21.84 12.96 -22.10
N CYS A 234 -21.74 14.27 -22.33
CA CYS A 234 -22.85 15.03 -22.92
C CYS A 234 -22.95 14.77 -24.42
N ASN A 235 -21.82 14.56 -25.09
CA ASN A 235 -21.69 14.12 -26.47
C ASN A 235 -20.29 13.48 -26.66
N ASN A 236 -19.94 13.09 -27.89
CA ASN A 236 -18.68 12.40 -28.20
C ASN A 236 -17.40 13.19 -27.84
N SER A 237 -17.49 14.50 -27.61
CA SER A 237 -16.34 15.38 -27.39
C SER A 237 -16.34 16.10 -26.04
N ILE A 238 -17.49 16.14 -25.35
CA ILE A 238 -17.69 16.91 -24.12
C ILE A 238 -18.01 15.96 -22.97
N ILE A 239 -17.20 16.06 -21.92
CA ILE A 239 -17.40 15.37 -20.66
C ILE A 239 -17.70 16.37 -19.54
N THR A 240 -18.50 15.93 -18.58
CA THR A 240 -18.95 16.74 -17.44
C THR A 240 -18.85 15.94 -16.15
N LEU A 241 -18.49 16.59 -15.04
CA LEU A 241 -18.52 15.99 -13.71
C LEU A 241 -19.96 15.67 -13.30
N SER A 242 -20.22 14.42 -12.90
CA SER A 242 -21.51 14.02 -12.34
C SER A 242 -21.85 14.75 -11.05
N ALA A 243 -20.82 15.20 -10.33
CA ALA A 243 -20.91 16.00 -9.11
C ALA A 243 -21.79 17.26 -9.25
N ILE A 244 -21.89 17.84 -10.45
CA ILE A 244 -22.69 19.06 -10.70
C ILE A 244 -24.18 18.82 -10.46
N THR A 245 -24.66 17.63 -10.78
CA THR A 245 -26.06 17.25 -10.67
C THR A 245 -26.33 16.36 -9.45
N ASP A 246 -25.31 16.12 -8.62
CA ASP A 246 -25.35 15.16 -7.53
C ASP A 246 -25.98 15.73 -6.26
N ARG A 247 -27.26 15.42 -6.06
CA ARG A 247 -27.98 15.84 -4.84
C ARG A 247 -27.69 14.96 -3.63
N SER A 248 -27.24 13.72 -3.82
CA SER A 248 -27.07 12.76 -2.73
C SER A 248 -25.66 12.75 -2.13
N GLY A 249 -24.71 13.46 -2.74
CA GLY A 249 -23.30 13.47 -2.29
C GLY A 249 -22.51 12.24 -2.72
N LYS A 250 -23.16 11.24 -3.33
CA LYS A 250 -22.56 9.97 -3.73
C LYS A 250 -21.52 10.13 -4.84
N CYS A 251 -21.82 10.91 -5.87
CA CYS A 251 -20.90 11.12 -7.00
C CYS A 251 -19.73 11.99 -6.56
N ARG A 252 -19.98 12.98 -5.70
CA ARG A 252 -18.94 13.81 -5.07
C ARG A 252 -18.00 12.97 -4.21
N ALA A 253 -18.54 12.07 -3.38
CA ALA A 253 -17.74 11.14 -2.59
C ALA A 253 -16.87 10.22 -3.48
N ALA A 254 -17.42 9.70 -4.59
CA ALA A 254 -16.67 8.87 -5.54
C ALA A 254 -15.54 9.67 -6.22
N MET A 255 -15.83 10.89 -6.67
CA MET A 255 -14.85 11.81 -7.25
C MET A 255 -13.71 12.12 -6.28
N PHE A 256 -14.03 12.49 -5.04
CA PHE A 256 -13.01 12.81 -4.04
C PHE A 256 -12.20 11.58 -3.65
N ARG A 257 -12.81 10.39 -3.57
CA ARG A 257 -12.06 9.15 -3.36
C ARG A 257 -11.04 8.94 -4.47
N GLU A 258 -11.43 9.09 -5.74
CA GLU A 258 -10.51 8.95 -6.86
C GLU A 258 -9.37 9.99 -6.81
N LEU A 259 -9.69 11.27 -6.56
CA LEU A 259 -8.69 12.34 -6.46
C LEU A 259 -7.67 12.12 -5.34
N THR A 260 -8.12 11.64 -4.19
CA THR A 260 -7.33 11.61 -2.95
C THR A 260 -6.70 10.25 -2.62
N THR A 261 -7.02 9.18 -3.37
CA THR A 261 -6.41 7.84 -3.16
C THR A 261 -4.96 7.82 -3.61
N GLY A 262 -3.99 7.53 -2.74
CA GLY A 262 -2.56 7.47 -3.13
C GLY A 262 -1.98 8.86 -3.38
N THR A 263 -1.23 9.06 -4.48
CA THR A 263 -0.55 10.35 -4.77
C THR A 263 -1.55 11.44 -5.15
N ILE A 264 -1.63 12.51 -4.36
CA ILE A 264 -2.57 13.63 -4.60
C ILE A 264 -1.98 14.60 -5.63
N LEU A 265 -2.79 15.03 -6.60
CA LEU A 265 -2.42 16.08 -7.54
C LEU A 265 -2.66 17.45 -6.90
N LEU A 266 -1.62 18.11 -6.40
CA LEU A 266 -1.75 19.37 -5.65
C LEU A 266 -2.53 20.47 -6.39
N ALA A 267 -2.44 20.50 -7.73
CA ALA A 267 -3.17 21.44 -8.57
C ALA A 267 -4.70 21.34 -8.46
N SER A 268 -5.24 20.22 -7.95
CA SER A 268 -6.68 20.08 -7.71
C SER A 268 -7.15 20.76 -6.43
N LEU A 269 -6.23 20.98 -5.48
CA LEU A 269 -6.57 21.47 -4.14
C LEU A 269 -6.76 22.98 -4.15
N GLY A 270 -7.80 23.47 -3.46
CA GLY A 270 -8.07 24.90 -3.34
C GLY A 270 -8.63 25.56 -4.59
N LEU A 271 -9.00 24.78 -5.63
CA LEU A 271 -9.80 25.29 -6.73
C LEU A 271 -11.18 25.71 -6.20
N PRO A 272 -11.73 26.87 -6.62
CA PRO A 272 -13.06 27.30 -6.17
C PRO A 272 -14.14 26.23 -6.39
N TYR A 273 -14.10 25.56 -7.56
CA TYR A 273 -15.06 24.52 -7.90
C TYR A 273 -14.91 23.25 -7.04
N TYR A 274 -13.68 22.92 -6.61
CA TYR A 274 -13.43 21.84 -5.65
C TYR A 274 -14.17 22.09 -4.34
N ASP A 275 -14.07 23.32 -3.81
CA ASP A 275 -14.68 23.68 -2.51
C ASP A 275 -16.21 23.68 -2.56
N THR A 276 -16.81 24.04 -3.70
CA THR A 276 -18.28 24.05 -3.86
C THR A 276 -18.89 22.66 -3.75
N PHE A 277 -18.12 21.60 -4.02
CA PHE A 277 -18.59 20.23 -3.87
C PHE A 277 -18.47 19.68 -2.45
N ILE A 278 -17.88 20.44 -1.53
CA ILE A 278 -17.80 20.08 -0.12
C ILE A 278 -18.81 20.96 0.62
N ASP A 279 -20.02 20.44 0.79
CA ASP A 279 -21.17 21.12 1.38
C ASP A 279 -21.92 20.23 2.38
N GLU A 280 -23.03 20.73 2.91
CA GLU A 280 -23.85 20.02 3.90
C GLU A 280 -24.40 18.70 3.36
N SER A 281 -24.75 18.63 2.07
CA SER A 281 -25.28 17.40 1.47
C SER A 281 -24.23 16.30 1.28
N LEU A 282 -22.97 16.66 1.00
CA LEU A 282 -21.86 15.70 1.07
C LEU A 282 -21.66 15.22 2.51
N LEU A 283 -21.77 16.12 3.48
CA LEU A 283 -21.61 15.80 4.89
C LEU A 283 -22.73 14.85 5.39
N GLU A 284 -23.98 15.04 4.95
CA GLU A 284 -25.08 14.11 5.19
C GLU A 284 -24.76 12.71 4.65
N PHE A 285 -24.26 12.62 3.41
CA PHE A 285 -23.82 11.34 2.83
C PHE A 285 -22.70 10.67 3.63
N ILE A 286 -21.72 11.44 4.11
CA ILE A 286 -20.64 10.94 4.97
C ILE A 286 -21.23 10.37 6.28
N SER A 287 -22.21 11.06 6.88
CA SER A 287 -22.90 10.60 8.09
C SER A 287 -23.55 9.22 7.86
N GLU A 288 -24.27 9.06 6.74
CA GLU A 288 -24.89 7.80 6.35
C GLU A 288 -23.85 6.70 6.09
N LEU A 289 -22.77 7.03 5.37
CA LEU A 289 -21.70 6.12 5.00
C LEU A 289 -21.02 5.47 6.23
N HIS A 290 -20.86 6.25 7.30
CA HIS A 290 -20.25 5.80 8.55
C HIS A 290 -21.27 5.37 9.62
N GLY A 291 -22.57 5.43 9.32
CA GLY A 291 -23.64 5.09 10.26
C GLY A 291 -23.60 5.95 11.53
N ILE A 292 -23.34 7.25 11.36
CA ILE A 292 -23.34 8.29 12.40
C ILE A 292 -24.67 9.05 12.29
N MET A 293 -25.27 9.43 13.42
CA MET A 293 -26.39 10.39 13.41
C MET A 293 -25.96 11.71 12.76
N PRO A 294 -26.91 12.47 12.16
CA PRO A 294 -26.61 13.76 11.56
C PRO A 294 -25.78 14.66 12.47
N PHE A 295 -24.71 15.23 11.91
CA PHE A 295 -23.80 16.08 12.68
C PHE A 295 -24.54 17.33 13.23
N PRO A 296 -24.26 17.76 14.47
CA PRO A 296 -24.85 18.98 15.03
C PRO A 296 -24.56 20.20 14.15
N LYS A 297 -25.56 21.06 13.91
CA LYS A 297 -25.43 22.24 13.03
C LYS A 297 -24.25 23.14 13.36
N GLU A 298 -23.93 23.28 14.65
CA GLU A 298 -22.80 24.07 15.14
C GLU A 298 -21.44 23.53 14.67
N GLU A 299 -21.30 22.21 14.48
CA GLU A 299 -20.05 21.57 14.05
C GLU A 299 -19.97 21.35 12.53
N GLN A 300 -21.09 21.41 11.82
CA GLN A 300 -21.12 21.14 10.36
C GLN A 300 -20.17 22.05 9.58
N GLN A 301 -20.17 23.36 9.87
CA GLN A 301 -19.29 24.32 9.18
C GLN A 301 -17.82 24.08 9.48
N ILE A 302 -17.49 23.61 10.69
CA ILE A 302 -16.13 23.23 11.07
C ILE A 302 -15.70 22.01 10.26
N PHE A 303 -16.54 20.97 10.18
CA PHE A 303 -16.22 19.78 9.39
C PHE A 303 -16.09 20.07 7.91
N ILE A 304 -16.99 20.86 7.33
CA ILE A 304 -16.89 21.31 5.94
C ILE A 304 -15.57 22.04 5.70
N SER A 305 -15.17 22.94 6.60
CA SER A 305 -13.91 23.67 6.50
C SER A 305 -12.71 22.73 6.53
N ILE A 306 -12.66 21.81 7.50
CA ILE A 306 -11.57 20.84 7.59
C ILE A 306 -11.51 19.94 6.36
N LEU A 307 -12.65 19.47 5.85
CA LEU A 307 -12.73 18.65 4.64
C LEU A 307 -12.26 19.39 3.38
N ARG A 308 -12.49 20.71 3.29
CA ARG A 308 -11.93 21.54 2.22
C ARG A 308 -10.42 21.66 2.35
N TRP A 309 -9.91 21.81 3.57
CA TRP A 309 -8.49 22.02 3.81
C TRP A 309 -7.66 20.74 3.69
N SER A 310 -8.09 19.64 4.30
CA SER A 310 -7.30 18.41 4.42
C SER A 310 -7.74 17.35 3.41
N PRO A 311 -6.91 17.04 2.40
CA PRO A 311 -7.21 15.97 1.45
C PRO A 311 -7.27 14.58 2.11
N THR A 312 -6.46 14.29 3.14
CA THR A 312 -6.51 12.96 3.79
C THR A 312 -7.70 12.81 4.73
N ALA A 313 -8.12 13.89 5.40
CA ALA A 313 -9.37 13.92 6.17
C ALA A 313 -10.58 13.70 5.24
N LEU A 314 -10.57 14.33 4.06
CA LEU A 314 -11.60 14.12 3.04
C LEU A 314 -11.62 12.67 2.55
N PHE A 315 -10.48 12.12 2.16
CA PHE A 315 -10.36 10.72 1.71
C PHE A 315 -10.97 9.75 2.73
N ALA A 316 -10.57 9.89 4.00
CA ALA A 316 -11.05 9.02 5.07
C ALA A 316 -12.55 9.16 5.31
N SER A 317 -13.07 10.38 5.18
CA SER A 317 -14.49 10.66 5.38
C SER A 317 -15.36 10.09 4.25
N VAL A 318 -14.88 10.11 3.00
CA VAL A 318 -15.63 9.56 1.85
C VAL A 318 -15.35 8.08 1.58
N THR A 319 -14.53 7.43 2.42
CA THR A 319 -14.21 6.00 2.29
C THR A 319 -14.84 5.22 3.43
N PRO A 320 -15.71 4.22 3.14
CA PRO A 320 -16.33 3.43 4.19
C PRO A 320 -15.27 2.72 5.03
N ARG A 321 -15.38 2.83 6.35
CA ARG A 321 -14.54 2.04 7.26
C ARG A 321 -14.79 0.56 7.01
N GLN A 322 -13.73 -0.24 6.89
CA GLN A 322 -13.89 -1.69 6.97
C GLN A 322 -14.63 -1.99 8.28
N LYS A 323 -15.77 -2.69 8.19
CA LYS A 323 -16.55 -3.03 9.38
C LYS A 323 -15.63 -3.71 10.37
N SER A 324 -15.30 -3.01 11.46
CA SER A 324 -14.63 -3.65 12.57
C SER A 324 -15.60 -4.72 13.07
N LYS A 325 -15.27 -5.99 12.84
CA LYS A 325 -16.08 -7.17 13.23
C LYS A 325 -16.40 -7.19 14.74
N THR A 326 -15.79 -6.32 15.54
CA THR A 326 -15.90 -6.30 17.00
C THR A 326 -17.11 -5.57 17.57
N LEU A 327 -17.85 -4.75 16.82
CA LEU A 327 -18.93 -3.92 17.39
C LEU A 327 -20.33 -4.13 16.80
N SER A 328 -20.48 -4.68 15.59
CA SER A 328 -21.82 -4.93 15.01
C SER A 328 -22.49 -6.21 15.49
N ASP A 329 -21.72 -7.17 16.02
CA ASP A 329 -22.22 -8.53 16.27
C ASP A 329 -22.65 -8.77 17.72
N ASN A 330 -22.70 -7.72 18.54
CA ASN A 330 -23.10 -7.83 19.95
C ASN A 330 -24.30 -6.91 20.26
N PRO A 331 -25.55 -7.37 20.07
CA PRO A 331 -26.77 -6.56 20.16
C PRO A 331 -27.12 -6.01 21.56
N ARG A 332 -26.23 -6.10 22.55
CA ARG A 332 -26.57 -5.95 23.98
C ARG A 332 -25.75 -4.96 24.80
N SER A 333 -24.80 -4.19 24.26
CA SER A 333 -23.87 -3.44 25.14
C SER A 333 -23.96 -1.91 25.12
N PHE A 334 -24.68 -1.27 24.20
CA PHE A 334 -24.86 0.18 24.24
C PHE A 334 -26.30 0.56 23.88
N SER A 335 -26.91 1.45 24.67
CA SER A 335 -28.09 2.18 24.21
C SER A 335 -27.70 2.97 22.96
N GLU A 336 -28.49 2.91 21.89
CA GLU A 336 -28.22 3.57 20.60
C GLU A 336 -27.63 5.01 20.73
N PRO A 337 -28.13 5.89 21.64
CA PRO A 337 -27.59 7.24 21.78
C PRO A 337 -26.13 7.33 22.27
N LYS A 338 -25.66 6.35 23.05
CA LYS A 338 -24.26 6.33 23.56
C LYS A 338 -23.30 5.87 22.47
N LEU A 339 -23.72 4.90 21.66
CA LEU A 339 -22.94 4.41 20.53
C LEU A 339 -22.75 5.50 19.48
N ASP A 340 -23.79 6.28 19.19
CA ASP A 340 -23.71 7.36 18.20
C ASP A 340 -22.81 8.51 18.67
N ARG A 341 -22.88 8.90 19.96
CA ARG A 341 -21.92 9.86 20.54
C ARG A 341 -20.48 9.37 20.44
N PHE A 342 -20.26 8.08 20.68
CA PHE A 342 -18.93 7.50 20.54
C PHE A 342 -18.45 7.54 19.09
N LYS A 343 -19.25 7.08 18.12
CA LYS A 343 -18.91 7.14 16.69
C LYS A 343 -18.63 8.56 16.23
N PHE A 344 -19.45 9.51 16.64
CA PHE A 344 -19.27 10.94 16.36
C PHE A 344 -17.93 11.45 16.92
N SER A 345 -17.62 11.16 18.18
CA SER A 345 -16.35 11.55 18.81
C SER A 345 -15.16 10.94 18.09
N VAL A 346 -15.23 9.68 17.68
CA VAL A 346 -14.16 9.00 16.94
C VAL A 346 -13.99 9.60 15.54
N PHE A 347 -15.08 9.91 14.84
CA PHE A 347 -15.03 10.58 13.54
C PHE A 347 -14.40 11.97 13.66
N ARG A 348 -14.84 12.77 14.63
CA ARG A 348 -14.29 14.10 14.89
C ARG A 348 -12.79 14.05 15.19
N GLN A 349 -12.37 13.12 16.05
CA GLN A 349 -10.96 12.94 16.39
C GLN A 349 -10.14 12.58 15.15
N GLU A 350 -10.59 11.61 14.36
CA GLU A 350 -9.91 11.21 13.13
C GLU A 350 -9.80 12.37 12.12
N LEU A 351 -10.85 13.18 11.98
CA LEU A 351 -10.86 14.32 11.09
C LEU A 351 -9.79 15.36 11.48
N ILE A 352 -9.71 15.67 12.77
CA ILE A 352 -8.73 16.62 13.33
C ILE A 352 -7.31 16.07 13.21
N ASP A 353 -7.10 14.81 13.58
CA ASP A 353 -5.76 14.18 13.54
C ASP A 353 -5.21 14.14 12.12
N ARG A 354 -6.06 13.85 11.12
CA ARG A 354 -5.67 13.86 9.70
C ARG A 354 -5.38 15.26 9.18
N PHE A 355 -6.15 16.26 9.59
CA PHE A 355 -5.86 17.65 9.25
C PHE A 355 -4.51 18.11 9.82
N ILE A 356 -4.22 17.79 11.08
CA ILE A 356 -2.92 18.10 11.70
C ILE A 356 -1.79 17.36 10.96
N ALA A 357 -1.99 16.09 10.63
CA ALA A 357 -1.01 15.29 9.88
C ALA A 357 -0.72 15.87 8.49
N ASP A 358 -1.76 16.33 7.77
CA ASP A 358 -1.63 17.01 6.48
C ASP A 358 -0.90 18.34 6.63
N TYR A 359 -1.26 19.14 7.64
CA TYR A 359 -0.62 20.43 7.90
C TYR A 359 0.88 20.27 8.10
N HIS A 360 1.33 19.21 8.77
CA HIS A 360 2.75 18.90 8.96
C HIS A 360 3.46 18.31 7.75
N GLN A 361 2.77 18.04 6.64
CA GLN A 361 3.43 17.57 5.41
C GLN A 361 4.12 18.73 4.69
N PRO A 362 5.45 18.70 4.48
CA PRO A 362 6.17 19.77 3.77
C PRO A 362 5.62 20.02 2.35
N GLN A 363 5.18 18.96 1.67
CA GLN A 363 4.60 19.03 0.32
C GLN A 363 3.29 19.84 0.25
N LEU A 364 2.59 20.02 1.37
CA LEU A 364 1.36 20.79 1.46
C LEU A 364 1.56 22.19 2.05
N ALA A 365 2.78 22.54 2.45
CA ALA A 365 3.05 23.79 3.16
C ALA A 365 2.66 25.04 2.34
N GLU A 366 3.02 25.06 1.06
CA GLU A 366 2.61 26.15 0.15
C GLU A 366 1.08 26.22 0.00
N TYR A 367 0.42 25.07 -0.13
CA TYR A 367 -1.03 25.02 -0.26
C TYR A 367 -1.74 25.56 1.00
N PHE A 368 -1.31 25.15 2.20
CA PHE A 368 -1.88 25.68 3.44
C PHE A 368 -1.60 27.18 3.58
N HIS A 369 -0.38 27.62 3.29
CA HIS A 369 0.01 29.00 3.42
C HIS A 369 -0.65 29.90 2.35
N ARG A 370 -0.33 29.72 1.07
CA ARG A 370 -0.80 30.61 0.00
C ARG A 370 -2.26 30.39 -0.34
N THR A 371 -2.68 29.13 -0.51
CA THR A 371 -4.03 28.83 -1.03
C THR A 371 -5.10 28.88 0.06
N ARG A 372 -4.83 28.34 1.25
CA ARG A 372 -5.81 28.30 2.34
C ARG A 372 -5.69 29.43 3.36
N GLY A 373 -4.59 30.18 3.37
CA GLY A 373 -4.39 31.25 4.33
C GLY A 373 -4.14 30.76 5.77
N ILE A 374 -3.86 29.46 5.96
CA ILE A 374 -3.64 28.87 7.29
C ILE A 374 -2.16 29.03 7.63
N ARG A 375 -1.87 29.85 8.64
CA ARG A 375 -0.50 30.23 9.03
C ARG A 375 0.06 29.41 10.18
N GLU A 376 -0.81 28.94 11.07
CA GLU A 376 -0.40 28.30 12.31
C GLU A 376 -1.46 27.29 12.76
N ILE A 377 -0.99 26.20 13.37
CA ILE A 377 -1.79 25.33 14.22
C ILE A 377 -1.25 25.42 15.65
N GLU A 378 -2.16 25.72 16.57
CA GLU A 378 -1.93 25.64 18.01
C GLU A 378 -2.70 24.44 18.57
N THR A 379 -2.00 23.57 19.31
CA THR A 379 -2.61 22.44 20.00
C THR A 379 -2.34 22.52 21.50
N SER A 380 -3.40 22.35 22.28
CA SER A 380 -3.34 22.28 23.74
C SER A 380 -3.84 20.92 24.20
N ARG A 381 -3.03 20.20 24.96
CA ARG A 381 -3.34 18.86 25.47
C ARG A 381 -3.18 18.83 26.97
N SER A 382 -4.21 18.38 27.67
CA SER A 382 -4.15 18.11 29.12
C SER A 382 -4.16 16.60 29.34
N LEU A 383 -3.15 16.09 30.04
CA LEU A 383 -3.03 14.68 30.42
C LEU A 383 -3.24 14.55 31.92
N THR A 384 -4.37 13.98 32.36
CA THR A 384 -4.59 13.63 33.77
C THR A 384 -4.46 12.11 33.96
N LEU A 385 -3.43 11.67 34.67
CA LEU A 385 -3.26 10.27 35.06
C LEU A 385 -4.01 10.00 36.37
N LYS A 386 -4.85 8.96 36.39
CA LYS A 386 -5.67 8.57 37.55
C LYS A 386 -5.45 7.10 37.88
N SER A 387 -5.44 6.78 39.16
CA SER A 387 -5.47 5.42 39.72
C SER A 387 -6.75 5.25 40.55
N PRO A 388 -7.05 4.03 41.05
CA PRO A 388 -8.15 3.82 41.99
C PRO A 388 -8.06 4.69 43.26
N GLU A 389 -6.84 5.05 43.67
CA GLU A 389 -6.55 5.86 44.86
C GLU A 389 -6.69 7.37 44.62
N GLY A 390 -6.82 7.81 43.35
CA GLY A 390 -7.05 9.20 43.00
C GLY A 390 -6.25 9.68 41.79
N LYS A 391 -6.06 10.99 41.69
CA LYS A 391 -5.27 11.62 40.63
C LYS A 391 -3.78 11.47 40.94
N LEU A 392 -3.03 10.81 40.06
CA LEU A 392 -1.59 10.62 40.19
C LEU A 392 -0.81 11.85 39.73
N PHE A 393 -1.19 12.41 38.57
CA PHE A 393 -0.48 13.54 37.96
C PHE A 393 -1.36 14.24 36.92
N GLU A 394 -1.05 15.52 36.65
CA GLU A 394 -1.61 16.28 35.53
C GLU A 394 -0.52 17.10 34.87
N PHE A 395 -0.56 17.12 33.54
CA PHE A 395 0.40 17.85 32.72
C PHE A 395 -0.30 18.46 31.53
N ASP A 396 -0.02 19.74 31.31
CA ASP A 396 -0.50 20.48 30.15
C ASP A 396 0.66 20.70 29.18
N LEU A 397 0.42 20.38 27.91
CA LEU A 397 1.33 20.62 26.81
C LEU A 397 0.66 21.59 25.84
N GLN A 398 1.36 22.66 25.49
CA GLN A 398 1.01 23.55 24.40
C GLN A 398 2.07 23.39 23.30
N ASP A 399 1.64 23.27 22.05
CA ASP A 399 2.54 23.21 20.90
C ASP A 399 1.98 24.08 19.78
N ARG A 400 2.83 24.99 19.29
CA ARG A 400 2.51 25.95 18.23
C ARG A 400 3.44 25.70 17.05
N ILE A 401 2.86 25.40 15.89
CA ILE A 401 3.61 25.14 14.65
C ILE A 401 3.06 26.06 13.57
N GLY A 402 3.91 26.95 13.09
CA GLY A 402 3.64 27.85 11.98
C GLY A 402 4.21 27.36 10.65
N ILE A 403 3.74 27.93 9.55
CA ILE A 403 4.37 27.84 8.23
C ILE A 403 4.88 29.25 7.86
N GLY A 404 6.16 29.35 7.51
CA GLY A 404 6.79 30.58 7.05
C GLY A 404 7.53 30.39 5.73
N GLU A 405 7.80 31.51 5.05
CA GLU A 405 8.67 31.53 3.88
C GLU A 405 10.14 31.53 4.34
N ALA A 406 10.92 30.58 3.85
CA ALA A 406 12.36 30.55 4.04
C ALA A 406 13.04 31.52 3.08
N ASP A 407 14.09 32.19 3.56
CA ASP A 407 14.92 33.06 2.74
C ASP A 407 15.57 32.28 1.58
N GLU A 408 15.79 32.93 0.44
CA GLU A 408 16.43 32.30 -0.73
C GLU A 408 17.81 31.72 -0.40
N SER A 409 18.54 32.33 0.54
CA SER A 409 19.85 31.82 1.02
C SER A 409 19.77 30.47 1.72
N LEU A 410 18.59 30.08 2.21
CA LEU A 410 18.31 28.78 2.83
C LEU A 410 17.62 27.79 1.87
N GLY A 411 17.57 28.13 0.58
CA GLY A 411 16.95 27.31 -0.46
C GLY A 411 15.53 27.74 -0.84
N GLY A 412 14.99 28.79 -0.20
CA GLY A 412 13.64 29.30 -0.46
C GLY A 412 12.52 28.32 -0.10
N GLY A 413 11.28 28.71 -0.39
CA GLY A 413 10.09 27.87 -0.20
C GLY A 413 9.45 27.97 1.19
N PHE A 414 8.60 27.01 1.52
CA PHE A 414 7.82 27.01 2.76
C PHE A 414 8.36 26.00 3.76
N ILE A 415 8.55 26.43 5.00
CA ILE A 415 9.05 25.59 6.09
C ILE A 415 8.12 25.64 7.29
N HIS A 416 8.07 24.53 8.03
CA HIS A 416 7.41 24.46 9.33
C HIS A 416 8.33 25.01 10.42
N ILE A 417 7.79 25.89 11.23
CA ILE A 417 8.51 26.61 12.28
C ILE A 417 7.83 26.28 13.60
N ARG A 418 8.60 25.73 14.54
CA ARG A 418 8.12 25.59 15.91
C ARG A 418 8.18 26.95 16.60
N LEU A 419 7.03 27.44 17.04
CA LEU A 419 6.91 28.74 17.69
C LEU A 419 7.03 28.55 19.20
N VAL A 420 7.78 29.44 19.84
CA VAL A 420 7.85 29.52 21.30
C VAL A 420 6.59 30.21 21.85
N ASP A 421 6.24 29.94 23.10
CA ASP A 421 4.97 30.40 23.69
C ASP A 421 4.76 31.92 23.61
N HIS A 422 5.85 32.70 23.66
CA HIS A 422 5.83 34.17 23.59
C HIS A 422 5.97 34.73 22.17
N ALA A 423 6.01 33.89 21.13
CA ALA A 423 6.02 34.35 19.75
C ALA A 423 4.70 35.09 19.44
N PRO A 424 4.74 36.19 18.67
CA PRO A 424 3.54 36.93 18.32
C PRO A 424 2.55 36.04 17.56
N GLN A 425 1.27 36.36 17.67
CA GLN A 425 0.23 35.69 16.92
C GLN A 425 0.27 36.13 15.45
N PRO A 426 -0.15 35.29 14.48
CA PRO A 426 -0.07 35.62 13.06
C PRO A 426 -0.78 36.93 12.67
N TRP A 427 -1.85 37.31 13.37
CA TRP A 427 -2.59 38.56 13.14
C TRP A 427 -1.93 39.80 13.78
N GLU A 428 -0.95 39.64 14.67
CA GLU A 428 -0.26 40.75 15.33
C GLU A 428 0.86 41.33 14.45
N THR A 429 1.46 40.51 13.58
CA THR A 429 2.50 40.92 12.64
C THR A 429 1.93 41.54 11.37
N TRP A 430 0.79 41.06 10.88
CA TRP A 430 0.16 41.56 9.63
C TRP A 430 -0.32 43.01 9.66
N ASN A 431 -0.75 43.50 10.83
CA ASN A 431 -1.16 44.90 10.98
C ASN A 431 0.02 45.89 10.92
N LYS A 432 1.27 45.41 10.97
CA LYS A 432 2.46 46.26 10.84
C LYS A 432 2.90 46.43 9.39
N GLU A 433 2.80 45.41 8.55
CA GLU A 433 3.17 45.50 7.13
C GLU A 433 2.13 46.28 6.31
N SER A 434 0.84 46.07 6.56
CA SER A 434 -0.24 46.79 5.89
C SER A 434 -0.32 48.30 6.21
N ASN A 435 0.30 48.74 7.31
CA ASN A 435 0.42 50.16 7.67
C ASN A 435 1.69 50.84 7.10
N GLN A 436 2.64 50.09 6.54
CA GLN A 436 3.85 50.66 5.92
C GLN A 436 3.64 51.06 4.45
N ASP A 437 2.66 50.49 3.74
CA ASP A 437 2.30 50.91 2.37
C ASP A 437 1.41 52.17 2.30
N GLY A 438 0.90 52.65 3.44
CA GLY A 438 0.08 53.87 3.52
C GLY A 438 0.88 55.18 3.68
N THR A 439 2.22 55.13 3.76
CA THR A 439 3.08 56.30 4.00
C THR A 439 4.11 56.52 2.88
N LYS A 440 3.66 56.50 1.62
CA LYS A 440 4.33 57.29 0.57
C LYS A 440 3.69 58.67 0.49
N THR A 441 4.26 59.58 1.27
CA THR A 441 3.99 61.01 1.28
C THR A 441 4.12 61.62 -0.12
N ASN A 442 3.04 62.25 -0.57
CA ASN A 442 3.09 63.38 -1.49
C ASN A 442 3.94 64.48 -0.86
N THR A 443 5.09 64.79 -1.46
CA THR A 443 5.72 66.10 -1.38
C THR A 443 6.48 66.35 -2.67
N ASN A 444 6.07 67.45 -3.32
CA ASN A 444 6.56 68.16 -4.51
C ASN A 444 7.92 67.78 -5.11
#